data_AF-A0A9X2J8U8-F1
#
_entry.id   AF-A0A9X2J8U8-F1
#
_cell.length_a   1.000
_cell.length_b   1.000
_cell.length_c   1.000
_cell.angle_alpha   90.00
_cell.angle_beta   90.00
_cell.angle_gamma   90.00
#
_symmetry.space_group_name_H-M   'P 1'
#
loop_
_entity.id
_entity.type
_entity.pdbx_description
1 polymer ?
#
loop_
_entity_poly.entity_id
_entity_poly.type
_entity_poly.pdbx_seq_one_letter_code
_entity_poly.pdbx_strand_id
1 'polypeptide(L)'
;MLQNKTAINLIASLVAFFSISAHSKSVMNAEFRTLKACLSAIEKNGGGPLKIITDKPKEVSGFLANGEGFACERKVTGSKGTYYHGWFMVK
;
A
#
# COMPACT_ATOMS: atom_id res chain seq x y z
N MET A 1 -42.45 -15.48 57.65
CA MET A 1 -42.37 -14.04 57.36
C MET A 1 -41.18 -13.85 56.43
N LEU A 2 -41.39 -13.74 55.10
CA LEU A 2 -41.70 -12.55 54.30
C LEU A 2 -40.51 -11.55 54.14
N GLN A 3 -40.03 -11.46 52.88
CA GLN A 3 -39.25 -10.39 52.22
C GLN A 3 -37.75 -10.27 52.60
N ASN A 4 -36.82 -9.81 51.75
CA ASN A 4 -36.91 -8.98 50.54
C ASN A 4 -35.58 -9.01 49.76
N LYS A 5 -35.67 -9.08 48.42
CA LYS A 5 -34.78 -8.48 47.39
C LYS A 5 -33.26 -8.46 47.65
N THR A 6 -32.55 -9.47 47.14
CA THR A 6 -31.13 -9.34 46.80
C THR A 6 -30.98 -8.71 45.42
N ALA A 7 -30.37 -7.53 45.40
CA ALA A 7 -30.09 -6.73 44.22
C ALA A 7 -29.27 -7.51 43.19
N ILE A 8 -29.62 -7.32 41.92
CA ILE A 8 -28.98 -7.90 40.75
C ILE A 8 -27.54 -7.37 40.70
N ASN A 9 -26.57 -8.27 40.92
CA ASN A 9 -25.15 -7.96 40.76
C ASN A 9 -24.85 -7.64 39.28
N LEU A 10 -24.39 -6.42 39.04
CA LEU A 10 -23.85 -5.95 37.77
C LEU A 10 -22.57 -6.74 37.44
N ILE A 11 -22.71 -7.79 36.63
CA ILE A 11 -21.56 -8.46 36.03
C ILE A 11 -21.11 -7.56 34.88
N ALA A 12 -20.16 -6.67 35.15
CA ALA A 12 -19.47 -5.90 34.13
C ALA A 12 -18.65 -6.87 33.26
N SER A 13 -19.25 -7.36 32.17
CA SER A 13 -18.54 -8.10 31.14
C SER A 13 -17.44 -7.22 30.55
N LEU A 14 -16.21 -7.47 30.99
CA LEU A 14 -15.00 -6.92 30.38
C LEU A 14 -14.85 -7.54 28.98
N VAL A 15 -15.50 -6.95 27.98
CA VAL A 15 -15.20 -7.26 26.58
C VAL A 15 -13.85 -6.63 26.29
N ALA A 16 -12.77 -7.41 26.40
CA ALA A 16 -11.45 -6.98 25.97
C ALA A 16 -11.50 -6.77 24.44
N PHE A 17 -11.62 -5.51 24.02
CA PHE A 17 -11.44 -5.09 22.64
C PHE A 17 -9.96 -5.28 22.28
N PHE A 18 -9.59 -6.49 21.88
CA PHE A 18 -8.33 -6.73 21.20
C PHE A 18 -8.41 -6.04 19.84
N SER A 19 -7.90 -4.81 19.77
CA SER A 19 -7.65 -4.12 18.50
C SER A 19 -6.55 -4.86 17.76
N ILE A 20 -6.93 -5.82 16.92
CA ILE A 20 -6.03 -6.41 15.93
C ILE A 20 -5.71 -5.30 14.92
N SER A 21 -4.55 -4.68 15.03
CA SER A 21 -4.04 -3.72 14.06
C SER A 21 -3.70 -4.46 12.76
N ALA A 22 -4.64 -4.54 11.84
CA ALA A 22 -4.35 -4.99 10.48
C ALA A 22 -3.41 -3.97 9.82
N HIS A 23 -2.14 -4.34 9.64
CA HIS A 23 -1.17 -3.55 8.88
C HIS A 23 -1.62 -3.55 7.41
N SER A 24 -2.29 -2.48 6.96
CA SER A 24 -2.73 -2.39 5.57
C SER A 24 -1.56 -1.94 4.70
N LYS A 25 -1.15 -2.79 3.76
CA LYS A 25 -0.23 -2.35 2.70
C LYS A 25 -0.96 -1.32 1.84
N SER A 26 -0.35 -0.16 1.64
CA SER A 26 -0.89 0.90 0.78
C SER A 26 -0.16 0.92 -0.57
N VAL A 27 -0.84 1.36 -1.62
CA VAL A 27 -0.25 1.48 -2.96
C VAL A 27 -0.04 2.95 -3.28
N MET A 28 1.21 3.34 -3.57
CA MET A 28 1.52 4.65 -4.11
C MET A 28 1.61 4.56 -5.63
N ASN A 29 1.01 5.52 -6.34
CA ASN A 29 1.05 5.58 -7.79
C ASN A 29 1.08 7.03 -8.32
N ALA A 30 1.65 7.22 -9.52
CA ALA A 30 1.72 8.52 -10.18
C ALA A 30 1.94 8.37 -11.70
N GLU A 31 1.60 9.43 -12.46
CA GLU A 31 1.84 9.53 -13.90
C GLU A 31 3.09 10.38 -14.20
N PHE A 32 3.91 9.91 -15.14
CA PHE A 32 5.18 10.54 -15.52
C PHE A 32 5.30 10.67 -17.04
N ARG A 33 5.98 11.71 -17.51
CA ARG A 33 6.22 11.91 -18.95
C ARG A 33 7.30 10.99 -19.51
N THR A 34 8.20 10.49 -18.67
CA THR A 34 9.32 9.63 -19.10
C THR A 34 9.53 8.45 -18.14
N LEU A 35 10.06 7.35 -18.67
CA LEU A 35 10.42 6.17 -17.88
C LEU A 35 11.44 6.52 -16.79
N LYS A 36 12.44 7.35 -17.13
CA LYS A 36 13.47 7.80 -16.18
C LYS A 36 12.86 8.52 -14.99
N ALA A 37 11.93 9.45 -15.22
CA ALA A 37 11.27 10.18 -14.14
C ALA A 37 10.44 9.24 -13.25
N CYS A 38 9.77 8.25 -13.85
CA CYS A 38 9.04 7.23 -13.12
C CYS A 38 9.95 6.41 -12.19
N LEU A 39 11.03 5.84 -12.74
CA LEU A 39 11.98 5.03 -11.96
C LEU A 39 12.66 5.86 -10.87
N SER A 40 13.12 7.08 -11.18
CA SER A 40 13.75 7.95 -10.18
C SER A 40 12.78 8.35 -9.06
N ALA A 41 11.49 8.54 -9.36
CA ALA A 41 10.49 8.82 -8.33
C ALA A 41 10.25 7.60 -7.43
N ILE A 42 10.18 6.39 -8.00
CA ILE A 42 10.02 5.16 -7.21
C ILE A 42 11.26 4.89 -6.37
N GLU A 43 12.47 5.08 -6.91
CA GLU A 43 13.72 4.92 -6.16
C GLU A 43 13.79 5.89 -4.97
N LYS A 44 13.43 7.16 -5.20
CA LYS A 44 13.43 8.19 -4.16
C LYS A 44 12.40 7.94 -3.07
N ASN A 45 11.18 7.53 -3.43
CA ASN A 45 10.07 7.39 -2.47
C ASN A 45 9.94 5.95 -1.90
N GLY A 46 10.48 4.96 -2.60
CA GLY A 46 10.50 3.55 -2.21
C GLY A 46 11.64 3.18 -1.26
N GLY A 47 12.50 4.14 -0.90
CA GLY A 47 13.48 4.00 0.17
C GLY A 47 14.74 3.23 -0.19
N GLY A 48 15.14 3.20 -1.47
CA GLY A 48 16.39 2.55 -1.86
C GLY A 48 16.50 2.19 -3.35
N PRO A 49 17.62 1.56 -3.73
CA PRO A 49 17.86 1.17 -5.12
C PRO A 49 16.82 0.15 -5.59
N LEU A 50 16.44 0.27 -6.86
CA LEU A 50 15.48 -0.60 -7.51
C LEU A 50 16.17 -1.89 -7.99
N LYS A 51 15.64 -3.05 -7.59
CA LYS A 51 16.03 -4.34 -8.16
C LYS A 51 15.14 -4.63 -9.37
N ILE A 52 15.62 -4.27 -10.56
CA ILE A 52 14.90 -4.50 -11.82
C ILE A 52 14.87 -6.00 -12.16
N ILE A 53 13.69 -6.51 -12.50
CA ILE A 53 13.45 -7.89 -12.95
C ILE A 53 13.00 -7.91 -14.42
N THR A 54 12.10 -6.99 -14.78
CA THR A 54 11.66 -6.79 -16.16
C THR A 54 12.20 -5.47 -16.66
N ASP A 55 12.88 -5.49 -17.80
CA ASP A 55 13.30 -4.29 -18.54
C ASP A 55 12.84 -4.39 -19.99
N LYS A 56 11.66 -3.85 -20.28
CA LYS A 56 11.06 -3.83 -21.62
C LYS A 56 10.58 -2.43 -21.99
N PRO A 57 10.52 -2.07 -23.28
CA PRO A 57 10.09 -0.74 -23.72
C PRO A 57 8.67 -0.32 -23.30
N LYS A 58 7.82 -1.28 -22.91
CA LYS A 58 6.45 -1.05 -22.44
C LYS A 58 6.33 -1.11 -20.92
N GLU A 59 7.29 -1.69 -20.22
CA GLU A 59 7.21 -1.93 -18.79
C GLU A 59 8.60 -2.18 -18.21
N VAL A 60 8.92 -1.47 -17.13
CA VAL A 60 10.02 -1.84 -16.23
C VAL A 60 9.43 -2.16 -14.87
N SER A 61 9.72 -3.33 -14.32
CA SER A 61 9.17 -3.80 -13.03
C SER A 61 10.21 -4.56 -12.22
N GLY A 62 9.99 -4.64 -10.92
CA GLY A 62 10.94 -5.27 -10.01
C GLY A 62 10.57 -5.14 -8.54
N PHE A 63 11.59 -5.15 -7.69
CA PHE A 63 11.44 -5.08 -6.23
C PHE A 63 12.18 -3.89 -5.63
N LEU A 64 11.58 -3.30 -4.60
CA LEU A 64 12.21 -2.36 -3.70
C LEU A 64 13.11 -3.09 -2.69
N ALA A 65 13.94 -2.35 -1.95
CA ALA A 65 14.80 -2.89 -0.90
C ALA A 65 14.01 -3.61 0.22
N ASN A 66 12.75 -3.21 0.47
CA ASN A 66 11.87 -3.82 1.45
C ASN A 66 11.18 -5.12 0.96
N GLY A 67 11.49 -5.56 -0.27
CA GLY A 67 10.91 -6.75 -0.91
C GLY A 67 9.55 -6.53 -1.57
N GLU A 68 8.99 -5.31 -1.51
CA GLU A 68 7.73 -5.00 -2.18
C GLU A 68 7.92 -4.74 -3.68
N GLY A 69 6.87 -4.98 -4.46
CA GLY A 69 6.88 -4.79 -5.91
C GLY A 69 6.76 -3.33 -6.34
N PHE A 70 7.33 -3.03 -7.51
CA PHE A 70 7.08 -1.78 -8.24
C PHE A 70 6.95 -2.05 -9.74
N ALA A 71 6.31 -1.13 -10.46
CA ALA A 71 6.40 -1.07 -11.91
C ALA A 71 6.27 0.36 -12.46
N CYS A 72 6.82 0.56 -13.66
CA CYS A 72 6.62 1.70 -14.53
C CYS A 72 6.11 1.20 -15.88
N GLU A 73 4.82 1.39 -16.14
CA GLU A 73 4.13 0.91 -17.34
C GLU A 73 3.88 2.03 -18.33
N ARG A 74 4.26 1.83 -19.60
CA ARG A 74 3.96 2.78 -20.68
C ARG A 74 2.48 2.68 -21.04
N LYS A 75 1.76 3.79 -20.91
CA LYS A 75 0.36 3.95 -21.31
C LYS A 75 0.26 4.92 -22.48
N VAL A 76 -0.70 4.66 -23.37
CA VAL A 76 -1.02 5.52 -24.52
C VAL A 76 -2.50 5.82 -24.47
N THR A 77 -2.86 7.10 -24.38
CA THR A 77 -4.25 7.55 -24.42
C THR A 77 -4.43 8.61 -25.49
N GLY A 78 -5.63 8.67 -26.07
CA GLY A 78 -5.93 9.63 -27.14
C GLY A 78 -5.80 11.09 -26.73
N SER A 79 -6.07 11.42 -25.45
CA SER A 79 -6.05 12.80 -24.94
C SER A 79 -4.73 13.22 -24.29
N LYS A 80 -4.01 12.32 -23.62
CA LYS A 80 -2.75 12.64 -22.92
C LYS A 80 -1.49 12.23 -23.70
N GLY A 81 -1.64 11.51 -24.81
CA GLY A 81 -0.51 10.95 -25.56
C GLY A 81 0.14 9.77 -24.81
N THR A 82 1.46 9.67 -24.90
CA THR A 82 2.23 8.61 -24.23
C THR A 82 2.72 9.10 -22.86
N TYR A 83 2.48 8.31 -21.81
CA TYR A 83 2.97 8.55 -20.46
C TYR A 83 3.37 7.22 -19.80
N TYR A 84 3.97 7.30 -18.62
CA TYR A 84 4.32 6.16 -17.78
C TYR A 84 3.53 6.21 -16.48
N HIS A 85 2.83 5.13 -16.16
CA HIS A 85 2.14 4.95 -14.89
C HIS A 85 3.06 4.16 -13.95
N GLY A 86 3.53 4.82 -12.90
CA GLY A 86 4.37 4.21 -11.87
C GLY A 86 3.54 3.80 -10.66
N TRP A 87 3.82 2.64 -10.09
CA TRP A 87 3.26 2.22 -8.81
C TRP A 87 4.26 1.42 -7.98
N PHE A 88 4.12 1.47 -6.65
CA PHE A 88 4.84 0.63 -5.71
C PHE A 88 4.05 0.44 -4.41
N MET A 89 4.28 -0.68 -3.71
CA MET A 89 3.64 -0.90 -2.40
C MET A 89 4.47 -0.26 -1.29
N VAL A 90 3.78 0.38 -0.35
CA VAL A 90 4.32 0.84 0.92
C VAL A 90 3.70 0.03 2.07
N LYS A 91 4.51 -0.20 3.09
CA LYS A 91 4.06 -0.82 4.34
C LYS A 91 3.53 0.24 5.29
#